data_AF-A0A3T0I762-F1
#
_entry.id   AF-A0A3T0I762-F1
#
_cell.length_a   1.000
_cell.length_b   1.000
_cell.length_c   1.000
_cell.angle_alpha   90.00
_cell.angle_beta   90.00
_cell.angle_gamma   90.00
#
_symmetry.space_group_name_H-M   'P 1'
#
loop_
_entity.id
_entity.type
_entity.pdbx_description
1 polymer ?
#
loop_
_entity_poly.entity_id
_entity_poly.type
_entity_poly.pdbx_seq_one_letter_code
_entity_poly.pdbx_strand_id
1 'polypeptide(L)'
;MLDQYLKAINKDLGKVKAEAEAVRAEEQRLQREINECQEEIKKLERYSNKALEAGSEGEARNFLEKKAVWASKLSELQASYQLASAKSEHMKQMLDKLLADISELESIKREGFEN
;
A
#
# COMPACT_ATOMS: atom_id res chain seq x y z
N MET A 1 19.05 0.79 34.22
CA MET A 1 19.35 0.43 32.81
C MET A 1 18.10 -0.01 32.06
N LEU A 2 17.27 -0.91 32.61
CA LEU A 2 16.03 -1.39 31.97
C LEU A 2 15.05 -0.26 31.56
N ASP A 3 14.87 0.76 32.41
CA ASP A 3 14.01 1.92 32.09
C ASP A 3 14.48 2.75 30.89
N GLN A 4 15.80 2.89 30.73
CA GLN A 4 16.36 3.63 29.60
C GLN A 4 16.18 2.84 28.30
N TYR A 5 16.28 1.51 28.37
CA TYR A 5 16.03 0.61 27.25
C TYR A 5 14.54 0.61 26.84
N LEU A 6 13.62 0.49 27.81
CA LEU A 6 12.17 0.63 27.57
C LEU A 6 11.83 1.98 26.93
N LYS A 7 12.46 3.07 27.38
CA LYS A 7 12.27 4.40 26.78
C LYS A 7 12.79 4.47 25.34
N ALA A 8 13.92 3.84 25.04
CA ALA A 8 14.47 3.80 23.69
C ALA A 8 13.56 3.01 22.73
N ILE A 9 13.14 1.80 23.12
CA ILE A 9 12.23 0.97 22.31
C ILE A 9 10.89 1.67 22.09
N ASN A 10 10.30 2.33 23.10
CA ASN A 10 9.06 3.08 22.93
C ASN A 10 9.20 4.23 21.92
N LYS A 11 10.37 4.90 21.90
CA LYS A 11 10.66 5.94 20.90
C LYS A 11 10.74 5.35 19.49
N ASP A 12 11.39 4.20 19.33
CA ASP A 12 11.52 3.56 18.03
C ASP A 12 10.19 2.98 17.55
N LEU A 13 9.37 2.42 18.44
CA LEU A 13 7.98 2.05 18.15
C LEU A 13 7.19 3.23 17.58
N GLY A 14 7.33 4.42 18.18
CA GLY A 14 6.67 5.63 17.68
C GLY A 14 7.07 6.00 16.25
N LYS A 15 8.36 5.87 15.91
CA LYS A 15 8.85 6.12 14.54
C LYS A 15 8.33 5.08 13.56
N VAL A 16 8.44 3.79 13.90
CA VAL A 16 7.98 2.69 13.03
C VAL A 16 6.48 2.78 12.80
N LYS A 17 5.69 3.21 13.80
CA LYS A 17 4.25 3.47 13.63
C LYS A 17 3.99 4.59 12.62
N ALA A 18 4.67 5.72 12.75
CA ALA A 18 4.50 6.84 11.83
C ALA A 18 4.90 6.46 10.39
N GLU A 19 5.98 5.70 10.23
CA GLU A 19 6.38 5.18 8.92
C GLU A 19 5.37 4.17 8.36
N ALA A 20 4.82 3.28 9.20
CA ALA A 20 3.78 2.33 8.80
C ALA A 20 2.50 3.03 8.36
N GLU A 21 2.10 4.09 9.05
CA GLU A 21 0.95 4.92 8.66
C GLU A 21 1.18 5.60 7.30
N ALA A 22 2.38 6.15 7.07
CA ALA A 22 2.73 6.76 5.79
C ALA A 22 2.71 5.74 4.65
N VAL A 23 3.25 4.53 4.87
CA VAL A 23 3.24 3.46 3.86
C VAL A 23 1.82 2.98 3.57
N ARG A 24 0.98 2.85 4.60
CA ARG A 24 -0.43 2.47 4.43
C ARG A 24 -1.22 3.54 3.67
N ALA A 25 -0.95 4.83 3.93
CA ALA A 25 -1.58 5.91 3.19
C ALA A 25 -1.19 5.87 1.69
N GLU A 26 0.07 5.56 1.40
CA GLU A 26 0.55 5.38 0.03
C GLU A 26 -0.08 4.16 -0.66
N GLU A 27 -0.14 3.01 0.02
CA GLU A 27 -0.83 1.81 -0.48
C GLU A 27 -2.29 2.11 -0.85
N GLN A 28 -3.02 2.81 0.01
CA GLN A 28 -4.41 3.21 -0.26
C GLN A 28 -4.52 4.19 -1.43
N ARG A 29 -3.56 5.10 -1.59
CA ARG A 29 -3.52 6.04 -2.72
C ARG A 29 -3.34 5.30 -4.03
N LEU A 30 -2.35 4.40 -4.10
CA LEU A 30 -2.09 3.56 -5.26
C LEU A 30 -3.29 2.69 -5.61
N GLN A 31 -3.99 2.12 -4.61
CA GLN A 31 -5.21 1.35 -4.86
C GLN A 31 -6.32 2.19 -5.50
N ARG A 32 -6.49 3.46 -5.09
CA ARG A 32 -7.46 4.37 -5.72
C ARG A 32 -7.07 4.66 -7.17
N GLU A 33 -5.80 4.98 -7.42
CA GLU A 33 -5.30 5.24 -8.78
C GLU A 33 -5.42 4.02 -9.70
N ILE A 34 -5.20 2.81 -9.17
CA ILE A 34 -5.44 1.53 -9.88
C ILE A 34 -6.91 1.40 -10.26
N ASN A 35 -7.83 1.64 -9.33
CA ASN A 35 -9.26 1.54 -9.59
C ASN A 35 -9.70 2.53 -10.67
N GLU A 36 -9.21 3.77 -10.61
CA GLU A 36 -9.48 4.80 -11.63
C GLU A 36 -8.96 4.37 -13.01
N CYS A 37 -7.73 3.87 -13.09
CA CYS A 37 -7.16 3.38 -14.35
C CYS A 37 -7.98 2.21 -14.93
N GLN A 38 -8.43 1.28 -14.08
CA GLN A 38 -9.28 0.18 -14.50
C GLN A 38 -10.64 0.66 -15.05
N GLU A 39 -11.25 1.66 -14.42
CA GLU A 39 -12.51 2.22 -14.91
C GLU A 39 -12.32 2.95 -16.24
N GLU A 40 -11.23 3.70 -16.43
CA GLU A 40 -10.92 4.34 -17.71
C GLU A 40 -10.66 3.32 -18.83
N ILE A 41 -9.95 2.23 -18.53
CA ILE A 41 -9.74 1.12 -19.47
C ILE A 41 -11.08 0.51 -19.90
N LYS A 42 -12.00 0.26 -18.96
CA LYS A 42 -13.34 -0.27 -19.25
C LYS A 42 -14.16 0.70 -20.11
N LYS A 43 -14.07 2.01 -19.86
CA LYS A 43 -14.76 3.03 -20.67
C LYS A 43 -14.24 3.03 -22.10
N LEU A 44 -12.92 3.03 -22.28
CA LEU A 44 -12.29 3.03 -23.60
C LEU A 44 -12.62 1.76 -24.40
N GLU A 45 -12.69 0.61 -23.73
CA GLU A 45 -13.16 -0.63 -24.35
C GLU A 45 -14.61 -0.55 -24.82
N ARG A 46 -15.51 0.00 -23.99
CA ARG A 46 -16.91 0.22 -24.40
C ARG A 46 -17.02 1.17 -25.58
N TYR A 47 -16.22 2.23 -25.61
CA TYR A 47 -16.22 3.19 -26.72
C TYR A 47 -15.66 2.58 -28.00
N SER A 48 -14.59 1.78 -27.91
CA SER A 48 -14.08 1.01 -29.03
C SER A 48 -15.14 0.10 -29.63
N ASN A 49 -15.85 -0.67 -28.78
CA ASN A 49 -16.88 -1.59 -29.25
C ASN A 49 -18.03 -0.85 -29.94
N LYS A 50 -18.49 0.27 -29.36
CA LYS A 50 -19.53 1.11 -29.97
C LYS A 50 -19.09 1.70 -31.32
N ALA A 51 -17.83 2.13 -31.42
CA ALA A 51 -17.30 2.65 -32.68
C ALA A 51 -17.25 1.56 -33.77
N LEU A 52 -16.87 0.32 -33.41
CA LEU A 52 -16.92 -0.82 -34.33
C LEU A 52 -18.35 -1.14 -34.77
N GLU A 53 -19.32 -1.14 -33.85
CA GLU A 53 -20.74 -1.34 -34.17
C GLU A 53 -21.28 -0.27 -35.13
N ALA A 54 -20.76 0.96 -35.04
CA ALA A 54 -21.10 2.06 -35.93
C ALA A 54 -20.32 2.05 -37.26
N GLY A 55 -19.44 1.07 -37.50
CA GLY A 55 -18.58 1.00 -38.69
C GLY A 55 -17.43 2.00 -38.71
N SER A 56 -17.13 2.64 -37.57
CA SER A 56 -16.08 3.65 -37.41
C SER A 56 -14.78 3.01 -36.92
N GLU A 57 -14.09 2.29 -37.81
CA GLU A 57 -12.84 1.58 -37.47
C GLU A 57 -11.72 2.53 -37.00
N GLY A 58 -11.63 3.73 -37.57
CA GLY A 58 -10.64 4.73 -37.19
C GLY A 58 -10.81 5.22 -35.75
N GLU A 59 -12.05 5.46 -35.31
CA GLU A 59 -12.33 5.85 -33.93
C GLU A 59 -12.10 4.68 -32.97
N ALA A 60 -12.50 3.46 -33.34
CA ALA A 60 -12.20 2.28 -32.55
C ALA A 60 -10.70 2.12 -32.31
N ARG A 61 -9.88 2.28 -33.35
CA ARG A 61 -8.41 2.25 -33.25
C ARG A 61 -7.89 3.31 -32.28
N ASN A 62 -8.38 4.54 -32.38
CA ASN A 62 -7.99 5.62 -31.47
C ASN A 62 -8.33 5.31 -29.99
N PHE A 63 -9.47 4.68 -29.72
CA PHE A 63 -9.82 4.25 -28.35
C PHE A 63 -8.91 3.12 -27.86
N LEU A 64 -8.55 2.17 -28.73
CA LEU A 64 -7.63 1.08 -28.39
C LEU A 64 -6.21 1.59 -28.10
N GLU A 65 -5.71 2.55 -28.89
CA GLU A 65 -4.40 3.17 -28.64
C GLU A 65 -4.38 3.89 -27.29
N LYS A 66 -5.43 4.65 -26.96
CA LYS A 66 -5.59 5.26 -25.63
C LYS A 66 -5.66 4.19 -24.53
N LYS A 67 -6.41 3.10 -24.75
CA LYS A 67 -6.51 1.98 -23.79
C LYS A 67 -5.14 1.37 -23.52
N ALA A 68 -4.29 1.21 -24.53
CA ALA A 68 -2.94 0.68 -24.37
C ALA A 68 -2.06 1.56 -23.47
N VAL A 69 -2.16 2.89 -23.60
CA VAL A 69 -1.44 3.83 -22.72
C VAL A 69 -1.90 3.68 -21.26
N TRP A 70 -3.22 3.62 -21.02
CA TRP A 70 -3.75 3.40 -19.68
C TRP A 70 -3.40 2.02 -19.11
N ALA A 71 -3.33 0.98 -19.95
CA ALA A 71 -2.90 -0.35 -19.54
C ALA A 71 -1.42 -0.39 -19.11
N SER A 72 -0.54 0.34 -19.80
CA SER A 72 0.86 0.52 -19.39
C SER A 72 0.94 1.19 -18.02
N LYS A 73 0.22 2.31 -17.84
CA LYS A 73 0.15 3.03 -16.56
C LYS A 73 -0.40 2.14 -15.43
N LEU A 74 -1.43 1.34 -15.71
CA LEU A 74 -1.98 0.39 -14.75
C LEU A 74 -0.92 -0.63 -14.29
N SER A 75 -0.11 -1.14 -15.21
CA SER A 75 0.96 -2.09 -14.89
C SER A 75 2.01 -1.47 -13.96
N GLU A 76 2.41 -0.23 -14.21
CA GLU A 76 3.35 0.52 -13.36
C GLU A 76 2.78 0.79 -11.96
N LEU A 77 1.51 1.18 -11.88
CA LEU A 77 0.81 1.39 -10.61
C LEU A 77 0.68 0.08 -9.82
N GLN A 78 0.39 -1.03 -10.48
CA GLN A 78 0.31 -2.35 -9.84
C GLN A 78 1.66 -2.80 -9.28
N ALA A 79 2.76 -2.59 -10.01
CA ALA A 79 4.10 -2.87 -9.50
C ALA A 79 4.44 -2.01 -8.26
N SER A 80 4.10 -0.72 -8.31
CA SER A 80 4.28 0.20 -7.18
C SER A 80 3.45 -0.20 -5.97
N TYR A 81 2.19 -0.60 -6.19
CA TYR A 81 1.30 -1.09 -5.14
C TYR A 81 1.83 -2.36 -4.48
N GLN A 82 2.33 -3.33 -5.28
CA GLN A 82 2.92 -4.55 -4.74
C GLN A 82 4.10 -4.25 -3.79
N LEU A 83 4.97 -3.31 -4.16
CA LEU A 83 6.08 -2.88 -3.30
C LEU A 83 5.58 -2.21 -2.01
N ALA A 84 4.61 -1.29 -2.12
CA ALA A 84 4.02 -0.61 -0.97
C ALA A 84 3.32 -1.60 -0.03
N SER A 85 2.58 -2.57 -0.57
CA SER A 85 1.87 -3.60 0.19
C SER A 85 2.85 -4.54 0.92
N ALA A 86 3.91 -4.99 0.25
CA ALA A 86 4.95 -5.78 0.90
C ALA A 86 5.63 -5.01 2.05
N LYS A 87 5.90 -3.71 1.86
CA LYS A 87 6.45 -2.85 2.91
C LYS A 87 5.46 -2.65 4.07
N SER A 88 4.18 -2.48 3.77
CA SER A 88 3.08 -2.36 4.75
C SER A 88 3.01 -3.59 5.65
N GLU A 89 3.05 -4.79 5.05
CA GLU A 89 3.04 -6.07 5.77
C GLU A 89 4.31 -6.25 6.62
N HIS A 90 5.49 -5.94 6.08
CA HIS A 90 6.74 -6.01 6.85
C HIS A 90 6.72 -5.05 8.05
N MET A 91 6.22 -3.83 7.87
CA MET A 91 6.09 -2.86 8.97
C MET A 91 5.11 -3.33 10.04
N LYS A 92 4.01 -3.97 9.65
CA LYS A 92 3.07 -4.59 10.59
C LYS A 92 3.76 -5.67 11.44
N GLN A 93 4.50 -6.58 10.81
CA GLN A 93 5.24 -7.63 11.52
C GLN A 93 6.28 -7.04 12.50
N MET A 94 6.96 -5.96 12.10
CA MET A 94 7.90 -5.26 12.98
C MET A 94 7.19 -4.61 14.18
N LEU A 95 6.03 -3.99 13.96
CA LEU A 95 5.22 -3.42 15.04
C LEU A 95 4.74 -4.49 16.02
N ASP A 96 4.25 -5.62 15.51
CA ASP A 96 3.79 -6.74 16.34
C ASP A 96 4.93 -7.27 17.23
N LYS A 97 6.14 -7.42 16.65
CA LYS A 97 7.32 -7.83 17.40
C LYS A 97 7.71 -6.82 18.47
N LEU A 98 7.79 -5.53 18.13
CA LEU A 98 8.15 -4.49 19.09
C LEU A 98 7.16 -4.41 20.25
N LEU A 99 5.86 -4.60 19.99
CA LEU A 99 4.85 -4.65 21.03
C LEU A 99 5.03 -5.87 21.95
N ALA A 100 5.36 -7.03 21.39
CA ALA A 100 5.68 -8.23 22.18
C ALA A 100 6.92 -8.01 23.07
N ASP A 101 8.01 -7.49 22.49
CA ASP A 101 9.26 -7.20 23.21
C ASP A 101 9.02 -6.20 24.36
N ILE A 102 8.22 -5.15 24.13
CA ILE A 102 7.83 -4.18 25.18
C ILE A 102 7.06 -4.89 26.30
N SER A 103 6.07 -5.70 25.95
CA SER A 103 5.25 -6.40 26.95
C SER A 103 6.09 -7.34 27.82
N GLU A 104 7.05 -8.05 27.24
CA GLU A 104 7.96 -8.93 27.98
C GLU A 104 8.84 -8.12 28.95
N LEU A 105 9.45 -7.03 28.47
CA LEU A 105 10.29 -6.17 29.29
C LEU A 105 9.51 -5.49 30.43
N GLU A 106 8.26 -5.13 30.19
CA GLU A 106 7.36 -4.59 31.22
C GLU A 106 6.98 -5.64 32.26
N SER A 107 6.81 -6.91 31.88
CA SER A 107 6.57 -8.03 32.82
C SER A 107 7.79 -8.25 33.71
N ILE A 108 8.98 -8.38 33.12
CA ILE A 108 10.24 -8.56 33.84
C ILE A 108 10.45 -7.42 34.84
N LYS A 109 10.17 -6.18 34.40
CA LYS A 109 10.26 -5.02 35.28
C LYS A 109 9.33 -5.17 36.49
N ARG A 110 8.07 -5.58 36.30
CA ARG A 110 7.07 -5.73 37.37
C ARG A 110 7.44 -6.83 38.36
N GLU A 111 7.83 -8.01 37.88
CA GLU A 111 8.21 -9.16 38.70
C GLU A 111 9.46 -8.88 39.56
N GLY A 112 10.37 -8.04 39.06
CA GLY A 112 11.53 -7.57 39.82
C GLY A 112 11.21 -6.58 40.95
N PHE A 113 9.99 -6.04 41.03
CA PHE A 113 9.52 -5.20 42.16
C PHE A 113 8.67 -5.96 43.17
N GLU A 114 8.24 -7.19 42.86
CA GLU A 114 7.40 -8.04 43.72
C GLU A 114 8.21 -9.04 44.58
N ASN A 115 9.54 -9.08 44.43
CA ASN A 115 10.49 -9.84 45.26
C ASN A 115 11.37 -8.91 46.10
#